data_AF-A0A4R3MYM0-F1
#
_entry.id   AF-A0A4R3MYM0-F1
#
_cell.length_a   1.000
_cell.length_b   1.000
_cell.length_c   1.000
_cell.angle_alpha   90.00
_cell.angle_beta   90.00
_cell.angle_gamma   90.00
#
_symmetry.space_group_name_H-M   'P 1'
#
loop_
_entity.id
_entity.type
_entity.pdbx_description
1 polymer ?
#
loop_
_entity_poly.entity_id
_entity_poly.type
_entity_poly.pdbx_seq_one_letter_code
_entity_poly.pdbx_strand_id
1 'polypeptide(L)'
;MKLAKRNRKLFDDWIRNFFKEERRATSKEIWEKLQQDQPRLGKAIKRAGARVGASAYIGRYLLRPITKEGWLHVLNWEWMVQATPERCYHCFSAIDDIYVIDAEENRYCSLDCLEECPEARDPYDSYWDDYVFLYMDFADFHGEAKDLRHCLPSPENHLGVCRLLKKMDQWFEFPDYDDIWFNGGDDGPIAREMYRMLRLLNQDDEQLKSLEREMREARGKQKMIYSIEVLNLEGQLKENRAFHCFFRKNIKYFDEIRHMFSTEDVWLWHDWGKELEEILPGAYRSINEFRCPSCGRIGEDNRFERLEDNYKYCEECYEMLDI
;
A
#
# COMPACT_ATOMS: atom_id res chain seq x y z
N MET A 1 -15.52 28.24 -32.93
CA MET A 1 -16.59 27.43 -32.30
C MET A 1 -15.91 26.46 -31.34
N LYS A 2 -16.46 26.20 -30.16
CA LYS A 2 -15.78 25.33 -29.17
C LYS A 2 -15.93 23.85 -29.59
N LEU A 3 -14.83 23.10 -29.55
CA LEU A 3 -14.86 21.65 -29.80
C LEU A 3 -15.62 20.96 -28.66
N ALA A 4 -16.44 19.96 -28.98
CA ALA A 4 -17.19 19.19 -27.98
C ALA A 4 -16.23 18.50 -26.99
N LYS A 5 -16.63 18.39 -25.71
CA LYS A 5 -15.79 17.82 -24.63
C LYS A 5 -15.22 16.44 -24.98
N ARG A 6 -16.04 15.54 -25.55
CA ARG A 6 -15.61 14.20 -25.98
C ARG A 6 -14.50 14.24 -27.03
N ASN A 7 -14.64 15.11 -28.03
CA ASN A 7 -13.63 15.27 -29.08
C ASN A 7 -12.37 15.96 -28.56
N ARG A 8 -12.51 16.81 -27.53
CA ARG A 8 -11.37 17.41 -26.85
C ARG A 8 -10.54 16.34 -26.12
N LYS A 9 -11.18 15.50 -25.31
CA LYS A 9 -10.51 14.37 -24.64
C LYS A 9 -9.82 13.46 -25.65
N LEU A 10 -10.52 13.07 -26.73
CA LEU A 10 -9.94 12.24 -27.78
C LEU A 10 -8.72 12.89 -28.46
N PHE A 11 -8.73 14.21 -28.65
CA PHE A 11 -7.57 14.93 -29.15
C PHE A 11 -6.42 14.94 -28.14
N ASP A 12 -6.71 15.19 -26.86
CA ASP A 12 -5.71 15.24 -25.79
C ASP A 12 -5.05 13.85 -25.59
N ASP A 13 -5.80 12.75 -25.72
CA ASP A 13 -5.26 11.38 -25.65
C ASP A 13 -4.40 11.07 -26.90
N TRP A 14 -4.90 11.39 -28.10
CA TRP A 14 -4.17 11.15 -29.35
C TRP A 14 -2.88 11.97 -29.44
N ILE A 15 -2.91 13.24 -29.04
CA ILE A 15 -1.75 14.13 -29.17
C ILE A 15 -0.61 13.72 -28.23
N ARG A 16 -0.92 13.18 -27.05
CA ARG A 16 0.10 12.60 -26.16
C ARG A 16 0.78 11.41 -26.83
N ASN A 17 0.00 10.48 -27.38
CA ASN A 17 0.55 9.34 -28.11
C ASN A 17 1.38 9.77 -29.33
N PHE A 18 0.93 10.79 -30.05
CA PHE A 18 1.70 11.37 -31.15
C PHE A 18 3.07 11.89 -30.67
N PHE A 19 3.12 12.66 -29.57
CA PHE A 19 4.38 13.22 -29.04
C PHE A 19 5.25 12.21 -28.27
N LYS A 20 4.74 11.01 -27.93
CA LYS A 20 5.58 9.91 -27.43
C LYS A 20 6.60 9.48 -28.48
N GLU A 21 6.17 9.42 -29.74
CA GLU A 21 6.99 9.01 -30.89
C GLU A 21 7.65 10.22 -31.56
N GLU A 22 6.86 11.26 -31.83
CA GLU A 22 7.27 12.45 -32.57
C GLU A 22 7.51 13.61 -31.61
N ARG A 23 8.70 13.65 -31.00
CA ARG A 23 9.07 14.65 -29.95
C ARG A 23 8.94 16.12 -30.38
N ARG A 24 8.82 16.38 -31.68
CA ARG A 24 8.64 17.71 -32.26
C ARG A 24 7.72 17.69 -33.47
N ALA A 25 6.87 18.70 -33.62
CA ALA A 25 6.05 18.87 -34.80
C ALA A 25 5.49 20.29 -34.93
N THR A 26 5.26 20.73 -36.16
CA THR A 26 4.46 21.92 -36.45
C THR A 26 2.96 21.62 -36.32
N SER A 27 2.15 22.67 -36.13
CA SER A 27 0.68 22.51 -36.12
C SER A 27 0.11 21.98 -37.46
N LYS A 28 0.88 22.08 -38.54
CA LYS A 28 0.52 21.59 -39.87
C LYS A 28 0.72 20.07 -39.95
N GLU A 29 1.87 19.57 -39.53
CA GLU A 29 2.16 18.12 -39.51
C GLU A 29 1.20 17.39 -38.57
N ILE A 30 0.95 17.94 -37.38
CA ILE A 30 -0.05 17.41 -36.44
C ILE A 30 -1.41 17.30 -37.11
N TRP A 31 -1.82 18.32 -37.87
CA TRP A 31 -3.10 18.30 -38.58
C TRP A 31 -3.13 17.23 -39.67
N GLU A 32 -2.08 17.13 -40.49
CA GLU A 32 -1.99 16.16 -41.58
C GLU A 32 -2.02 14.72 -41.05
N LYS A 33 -1.25 14.41 -40.00
CA LYS A 33 -1.25 13.11 -39.34
C LYS A 33 -2.59 12.78 -38.69
N LEU A 34 -3.19 13.73 -37.97
CA LEU A 34 -4.51 13.56 -37.35
C LEU A 34 -5.61 13.21 -38.35
N GLN A 35 -5.55 13.77 -39.57
CA GLN A 35 -6.52 13.45 -40.62
C GLN A 35 -6.42 12.00 -41.11
N GLN A 36 -5.21 11.42 -41.06
CA GLN A 36 -4.95 10.03 -41.44
C GLN A 36 -5.42 9.10 -40.31
N ASP A 37 -4.97 9.35 -39.08
CA ASP A 37 -5.20 8.46 -37.94
C ASP A 37 -6.64 8.54 -37.41
N GLN A 38 -7.21 9.75 -37.35
CA GLN A 38 -8.51 10.03 -36.75
C GLN A 38 -9.41 10.90 -37.65
N PRO A 39 -9.87 10.40 -38.81
CA PRO A 39 -10.59 11.21 -39.81
C PRO A 39 -11.86 11.88 -39.28
N ARG A 40 -12.58 11.22 -38.35
CA ARG A 40 -13.80 11.76 -37.73
C ARG A 40 -13.49 12.94 -36.82
N LEU A 41 -12.43 12.84 -36.01
CA LEU A 41 -11.96 13.93 -35.15
C LEU A 41 -11.44 15.10 -36.00
N GLY A 42 -10.68 14.80 -37.06
CA GLY A 42 -10.23 15.79 -38.04
C GLY A 42 -11.40 16.60 -38.60
N LYS A 43 -12.46 15.94 -39.08
CA LYS A 43 -13.68 16.64 -39.56
C LYS A 43 -14.29 17.56 -38.50
N ALA A 44 -14.35 17.13 -37.24
CA ALA A 44 -14.88 17.94 -36.15
C ALA A 44 -14.01 19.18 -35.86
N ILE A 45 -12.68 19.03 -35.86
CA ILE A 45 -11.73 20.13 -35.66
C ILE A 45 -11.78 21.11 -36.84
N LYS A 46 -11.85 20.62 -38.08
CA LYS A 46 -12.00 21.46 -39.28
C LYS A 46 -13.27 22.33 -39.20
N ARG A 47 -14.39 21.76 -38.74
CA ARG A 47 -15.63 22.51 -38.49
C ARG A 47 -15.45 23.54 -37.36
N ALA A 48 -14.83 23.16 -36.25
CA ALA A 48 -14.60 24.06 -35.12
C ALA A 48 -13.68 25.25 -35.46
N GLY A 49 -12.68 25.00 -36.31
CA GLY A 49 -11.67 25.95 -36.79
C GLY A 49 -11.97 26.64 -38.11
N ALA A 50 -13.19 26.53 -38.66
CA ALA A 50 -13.53 26.99 -40.02
C ALA A 50 -13.13 28.44 -40.33
N ARG A 51 -13.13 29.34 -39.35
CA ARG A 51 -12.76 30.76 -39.51
C ARG A 51 -11.26 31.04 -39.47
N VAL A 52 -10.48 30.19 -38.81
CA VAL A 52 -9.05 30.43 -38.53
C VAL A 52 -8.14 29.42 -39.24
N GLY A 53 -8.69 28.35 -39.78
CA GLY A 53 -7.95 27.20 -40.32
C GLY A 53 -7.71 26.13 -39.25
N ALA A 54 -7.72 24.85 -39.66
CA ALA A 54 -7.62 23.72 -38.75
C ALA A 54 -6.27 23.66 -38.01
N SER A 55 -5.16 23.82 -38.72
CA SER A 55 -3.80 23.84 -38.13
C SER A 55 -3.62 24.99 -37.13
N ALA A 56 -4.06 26.20 -37.50
CA ALA A 56 -4.01 27.35 -36.58
C ALA A 56 -4.94 27.15 -35.36
N TYR A 57 -6.09 26.48 -35.55
CA TYR A 57 -6.99 26.14 -34.46
C TYR A 57 -6.36 25.15 -33.48
N ILE A 58 -5.68 24.11 -33.98
CA ILE A 58 -4.91 23.16 -33.18
C ILE A 58 -3.91 23.90 -32.31
N GLY A 59 -3.02 24.70 -32.91
CA GLY A 59 -1.99 25.39 -32.13
C GLY A 59 -2.55 26.38 -31.10
N ARG A 60 -3.46 27.26 -31.53
CA ARG A 60 -3.94 28.36 -30.67
C ARG A 60 -4.90 27.93 -29.57
N TYR A 61 -5.71 26.90 -29.81
CA TYR A 61 -6.82 26.54 -28.90
C TYR A 61 -6.73 25.12 -28.35
N LEU A 62 -6.03 24.19 -29.02
CA LEU A 62 -5.90 22.82 -28.54
C LEU A 62 -4.59 22.59 -27.80
N LEU A 63 -3.45 22.96 -28.39
CA LEU A 63 -2.13 22.75 -27.81
C LEU A 63 -1.76 23.80 -26.76
N ARG A 64 -2.14 25.08 -26.96
CA ARG A 64 -1.82 26.14 -26.00
C ARG A 64 -2.33 25.92 -24.56
N PRO A 65 -3.50 25.28 -24.33
CA PRO A 65 -3.86 24.85 -22.98
C PRO A 65 -2.94 23.74 -22.41
N ILE A 66 -2.46 22.84 -23.26
CA ILE A 66 -1.60 21.71 -22.87
C ILE A 66 -0.21 22.20 -22.44
N THR A 67 0.30 23.29 -23.01
CA THR A 67 1.60 23.85 -22.56
C THR A 67 1.59 24.27 -21.09
N LYS A 68 0.41 24.54 -20.51
CA LYS A 68 0.29 24.84 -19.08
C LYS A 68 0.56 23.62 -18.20
N GLU A 69 0.53 22.43 -18.77
CA GLU A 69 0.90 21.21 -18.07
C GLU A 69 2.43 21.08 -17.93
N GLY A 70 3.22 21.78 -18.75
CA GLY A 70 4.68 21.90 -18.60
C GLY A 70 5.51 20.97 -19.49
N TRP A 71 4.93 19.91 -20.06
CA TRP A 71 5.67 18.95 -20.90
C TRP A 71 5.78 19.35 -22.38
N LEU A 72 5.08 20.39 -22.82
CA LEU A 72 5.07 20.85 -24.21
C LEU A 72 5.35 22.36 -24.26
N HIS A 73 6.29 22.76 -25.11
CA HIS A 73 6.62 24.16 -25.33
C HIS A 73 6.69 24.48 -26.83
N VAL A 74 6.80 25.78 -27.15
CA VAL A 74 6.92 26.25 -28.54
C VAL A 74 8.26 26.92 -28.74
N LEU A 75 9.04 26.43 -29.70
CA LEU A 75 10.28 27.04 -30.16
C LEU A 75 10.28 27.09 -31.68
N ASN A 76 10.68 28.21 -32.28
CA ASN A 76 10.79 28.35 -33.75
C ASN A 76 9.55 27.89 -34.54
N TRP A 77 8.34 28.14 -34.00
CA TRP A 77 7.05 27.73 -34.58
C TRP A 77 6.74 26.23 -34.56
N GLU A 78 7.58 25.44 -33.89
CA GLU A 78 7.40 24.01 -33.64
C GLU A 78 6.95 23.78 -32.19
N TRP A 79 6.11 22.79 -31.99
CA TRP A 79 5.78 22.25 -30.68
C TRP A 79 6.82 21.20 -30.35
N MET A 80 7.47 21.32 -29.21
CA MET A 80 8.52 20.41 -28.79
C MET A 80 8.22 19.90 -27.39
N VAL A 81 8.46 18.61 -27.17
CA VAL A 81 8.43 18.04 -25.84
C VAL A 81 9.55 18.66 -25.00
N GLN A 82 9.20 19.04 -23.77
CA GLN A 82 10.14 19.53 -22.77
C GLN A 82 10.28 18.44 -21.70
N ALA A 83 11.50 17.95 -21.50
CA ALA A 83 11.82 17.13 -20.35
C ALA A 83 11.73 18.00 -19.08
N THR A 84 10.95 17.54 -18.10
CA THR A 84 10.78 18.21 -16.80
C THR A 84 10.91 17.17 -15.69
N PRO A 85 11.64 17.44 -14.60
CA PRO A 85 11.80 16.48 -13.50
C PRO A 85 10.48 16.02 -12.86
N GLU A 86 9.41 16.81 -12.98
CA GLU A 86 8.10 16.54 -12.39
C GLU A 86 7.21 15.63 -13.25
N ARG A 87 7.68 15.19 -14.42
CA ARG A 87 6.89 14.38 -15.36
C ARG A 87 7.71 13.29 -16.01
N CYS A 88 7.02 12.21 -16.35
CA CYS A 88 7.56 11.12 -17.13
C CYS A 88 8.00 11.61 -18.52
N TYR A 89 9.25 11.32 -18.86
CA TYR A 89 9.87 11.65 -20.13
C TYR A 89 9.12 11.05 -21.32
N HIS A 90 8.58 9.83 -21.14
CA HIS A 90 7.83 9.12 -22.17
C HIS A 90 6.34 9.48 -22.16
N CYS A 91 5.60 9.17 -21.09
CA CYS A 91 4.13 9.29 -21.08
C CYS A 91 3.58 10.64 -20.60
N PHE A 92 4.44 11.55 -20.14
CA PHE A 92 4.08 12.89 -19.65
C PHE A 92 3.20 12.92 -18.40
N SER A 93 2.92 11.77 -17.78
CA SER A 93 2.27 11.68 -16.47
C SER A 93 3.10 12.40 -15.42
N ALA A 94 2.45 12.95 -14.39
CA ALA A 94 3.17 13.49 -13.26
C ALA A 94 3.96 12.37 -12.56
N ILE A 95 5.17 12.68 -12.12
CA ILE A 95 6.03 11.79 -11.34
C ILE A 95 6.03 12.26 -9.89
N ASP A 96 5.94 11.30 -8.98
CA ASP A 96 6.13 11.48 -7.53
C ASP A 96 7.53 10.95 -7.12
N ASP A 97 7.71 10.45 -5.90
CA ASP A 97 9.01 9.92 -5.46
C ASP A 97 9.35 8.54 -6.03
N ILE A 98 8.38 7.82 -6.60
CA ILE A 98 8.56 6.50 -7.25
C ILE A 98 8.68 6.70 -8.76
N TYR A 99 9.90 6.55 -9.26
CA TYR A 99 10.24 6.63 -10.67
C TYR A 99 11.55 5.89 -10.95
N VAL A 100 11.78 5.62 -12.24
CA VAL A 100 13.04 5.07 -12.76
C VAL A 100 13.75 6.15 -13.57
N ILE A 101 15.08 6.11 -13.65
CA ILE A 101 15.87 6.96 -14.54
C ILE A 101 16.63 6.15 -15.58
N ASP A 102 16.96 6.79 -16.70
CA ASP A 102 17.93 6.29 -17.67
C ASP A 102 19.33 6.89 -17.43
N ALA A 103 20.28 6.54 -18.31
CA ALA A 103 21.66 7.03 -18.25
C ALA A 103 21.80 8.57 -18.38
N GLU A 104 20.80 9.24 -18.95
CA GLU A 104 20.77 10.70 -19.17
C GLU A 104 19.96 11.44 -18.08
N GLU A 105 19.61 10.77 -16.98
CA GLU A 105 18.78 11.28 -15.88
C GLU A 105 17.32 11.61 -16.29
N ASN A 106 16.85 11.08 -17.43
CA ASN A 106 15.44 11.18 -17.81
C ASN A 106 14.61 10.32 -16.88
N ARG A 107 13.49 10.86 -16.37
CA ARG A 107 12.63 10.15 -15.39
C ARG A 107 11.45 9.46 -16.06
N TYR A 108 11.14 8.26 -15.62
CA TYR A 108 10.06 7.40 -16.12
C TYR A 108 9.18 6.95 -14.96
N CYS A 109 7.87 6.94 -15.16
CA CYS A 109 6.93 6.58 -14.09
C CYS A 109 6.92 5.09 -13.73
N SER A 110 7.57 4.24 -14.53
CA SER A 110 7.73 2.80 -14.30
C SER A 110 8.81 2.23 -15.21
N LEU A 111 9.28 1.02 -14.91
CA LEU A 111 10.17 0.25 -15.79
C LEU A 111 9.53 0.02 -17.17
N ASP A 112 8.27 -0.40 -17.23
CA ASP A 112 7.53 -0.54 -18.49
C ASP A 112 7.58 0.75 -19.34
N CYS A 113 7.47 1.91 -18.69
CA CYS A 113 7.46 3.19 -19.38
C CYS A 113 8.84 3.59 -19.91
N LEU A 114 9.91 3.13 -19.24
CA LEU A 114 11.29 3.25 -19.69
C LEU A 114 11.54 2.31 -20.88
N GLU A 115 11.16 1.04 -20.77
CA GLU A 115 11.34 0.02 -21.81
C GLU A 115 10.56 0.33 -23.10
N GLU A 116 9.35 0.87 -22.99
CA GLU A 116 8.55 1.31 -24.14
C GLU A 116 9.13 2.55 -24.84
N CYS A 117 10.07 3.27 -24.22
CA CYS A 117 10.60 4.52 -24.76
C CYS A 117 11.78 4.28 -25.71
N PRO A 118 11.65 4.54 -27.03
CA PRO A 118 12.72 4.27 -27.99
C PRO A 118 13.98 5.12 -27.80
N GLU A 119 13.84 6.26 -27.13
CA GLU A 119 14.94 7.17 -26.81
C GLU A 119 15.62 6.87 -25.48
N ALA A 120 15.09 5.94 -24.68
CA ALA A 120 15.71 5.58 -23.39
C ALA A 120 17.15 5.11 -23.63
N ARG A 121 18.05 5.61 -22.79
CA ARG A 121 19.45 5.21 -22.82
C ARG A 121 19.70 4.14 -21.80
N ASP A 122 20.07 2.95 -22.30
CA ASP A 122 20.62 1.91 -21.43
C ASP A 122 21.80 2.50 -20.65
N PRO A 123 21.80 2.40 -19.32
CA PRO A 123 22.95 2.83 -18.54
C PRO A 123 24.18 2.02 -18.90
N TYR A 124 25.28 2.74 -19.03
CA TYR A 124 26.58 2.19 -19.39
C TYR A 124 27.35 1.64 -18.19
N ASP A 125 26.74 1.63 -16.99
CA ASP A 125 27.39 1.28 -15.74
C ASP A 125 27.08 -0.14 -15.28
N SER A 126 27.91 -0.61 -14.35
CA SER A 126 27.79 -1.92 -13.72
C SER A 126 26.62 -2.03 -12.73
N TYR A 127 25.89 -0.95 -12.48
CA TYR A 127 24.88 -0.87 -11.41
C TYR A 127 23.46 -1.10 -11.91
N TRP A 128 23.24 -1.24 -13.22
CA TRP A 128 21.89 -1.32 -13.76
C TRP A 128 21.04 -2.46 -13.18
N ASP A 129 21.59 -3.67 -13.08
CA ASP A 129 20.85 -4.81 -12.55
C ASP A 129 20.47 -4.57 -11.08
N ASP A 130 21.44 -4.16 -10.26
CA ASP A 130 21.22 -3.83 -8.85
C ASP A 130 20.22 -2.68 -8.66
N TYR A 131 20.27 -1.69 -9.55
CA TYR A 131 19.33 -0.58 -9.58
C TYR A 131 17.90 -1.02 -9.89
N VAL A 132 17.71 -1.91 -10.87
CA VAL A 132 16.39 -2.43 -11.21
C VAL A 132 15.82 -3.25 -10.06
N PHE A 133 16.62 -4.12 -9.43
CA PHE A 133 16.17 -4.87 -8.25
C PHE A 133 15.81 -3.96 -7.08
N LEU A 134 16.68 -3.00 -6.75
CA LEU A 134 16.40 -2.00 -5.71
C LEU A 134 15.14 -1.19 -6.05
N TYR A 135 14.92 -0.79 -7.30
CA TYR A 135 13.73 -0.04 -7.68
C TYR A 135 12.45 -0.84 -7.44
N MET A 136 12.43 -2.15 -7.72
CA MET A 136 11.26 -2.99 -7.48
C MET A 136 10.90 -3.03 -6.00
N ASP A 137 11.89 -3.33 -5.14
CA ASP A 137 11.70 -3.34 -3.68
C ASP A 137 11.33 -1.95 -3.15
N PHE A 138 11.98 -0.90 -3.67
CA PHE A 138 11.71 0.48 -3.32
C PHE A 138 10.27 0.88 -3.63
N ALA A 139 9.78 0.58 -4.84
CA ALA A 139 8.43 0.91 -5.26
C ALA A 139 7.38 0.27 -4.35
N ASP A 140 7.61 -0.98 -3.95
CA ASP A 140 6.74 -1.72 -3.04
C ASP A 140 6.81 -1.16 -1.62
N PHE A 141 8.01 -1.06 -1.02
CA PHE A 141 8.18 -0.64 0.37
C PHE A 141 7.81 0.82 0.59
N HIS A 142 8.25 1.73 -0.29
CA HIS A 142 7.94 3.16 -0.18
C HIS A 142 6.43 3.41 -0.39
N GLY A 143 5.81 2.69 -1.33
CA GLY A 143 4.36 2.73 -1.55
C GLY A 143 3.59 2.28 -0.32
N GLU A 144 3.90 1.09 0.21
CA GLU A 144 3.25 0.54 1.41
C GLU A 144 3.47 1.45 2.64
N ALA A 145 4.68 2.02 2.79
CA ALA A 145 4.99 2.93 3.88
C ALA A 145 4.17 4.24 3.81
N LYS A 146 3.98 4.80 2.60
CA LYS A 146 3.14 5.99 2.38
C LYS A 146 1.69 5.72 2.80
N ASP A 147 1.14 4.56 2.42
CA ASP A 147 -0.24 4.20 2.78
C ASP A 147 -0.41 4.00 4.29
N LEU A 148 0.53 3.31 4.95
CA LEU A 148 0.47 3.02 6.38
C LEU A 148 0.58 4.28 7.26
N ARG A 149 1.31 5.32 6.83
CA ARG A 149 1.44 6.58 7.59
C ARG A 149 0.13 7.34 7.79
N HIS A 150 -0.88 7.07 6.96
CA HIS A 150 -2.16 7.75 7.02
C HIS A 150 -3.26 6.90 7.68
N CYS A 151 -2.92 5.69 8.11
CA CYS A 151 -3.84 4.75 8.73
C CYS A 151 -4.09 5.06 10.22
N LEU A 152 -5.31 4.76 10.68
CA LEU A 152 -5.65 4.82 12.10
C LEU A 152 -5.03 3.63 12.85
N PRO A 153 -4.64 3.77 14.12
CA PRO A 153 -4.16 2.65 14.93
C PRO A 153 -5.20 1.53 15.03
N SER A 154 -4.89 0.37 14.47
CA SER A 154 -5.64 -0.88 14.63
C SER A 154 -4.66 -2.05 14.69
N PRO A 155 -5.07 -3.22 15.21
CA PRO A 155 -4.24 -4.43 15.18
C PRO A 155 -3.76 -4.79 13.77
N GLU A 156 -4.63 -4.68 12.76
CA GLU A 156 -4.31 -4.97 11.36
C GLU A 156 -3.25 -4.00 10.80
N ASN A 157 -3.45 -2.70 11.03
CA ASN A 157 -2.50 -1.69 10.57
C ASN A 157 -1.15 -1.80 11.31
N HIS A 158 -1.18 -2.12 12.60
CA HIS A 158 0.03 -2.34 13.39
C HIS A 158 0.80 -3.58 12.93
N LEU A 159 0.09 -4.68 12.63
CA LEU A 159 0.69 -5.85 11.99
C LEU A 159 1.33 -5.51 10.64
N GLY A 160 0.66 -4.70 9.81
CA GLY A 160 1.21 -4.18 8.55
C GLY A 160 2.52 -3.43 8.75
N VAL A 161 2.54 -2.48 9.70
CA VAL A 161 3.76 -1.73 10.07
C VAL A 161 4.87 -2.67 10.54
N CYS A 162 4.58 -3.60 11.46
CA CYS A 162 5.60 -4.55 11.96
C CYS A 162 6.19 -5.42 10.85
N ARG A 163 5.38 -5.85 9.89
CA ARG A 163 5.82 -6.67 8.76
C ARG A 163 6.68 -5.89 7.78
N LEU A 164 6.27 -4.68 7.43
CA LEU A 164 7.06 -3.83 6.55
C LEU A 164 8.40 -3.49 7.20
N LEU A 165 8.43 -3.15 8.50
CA LEU A 165 9.68 -2.95 9.24
C LEU A 165 10.59 -4.17 9.18
N LYS A 166 10.06 -5.37 9.39
CA LYS A 166 10.85 -6.62 9.30
C LYS A 166 11.43 -6.84 7.90
N LYS A 167 10.66 -6.55 6.83
CA LYS A 167 11.16 -6.61 5.45
C LYS A 167 12.27 -5.60 5.20
N MET A 168 12.09 -4.35 5.65
CA MET A 168 13.07 -3.28 5.51
C MET A 168 14.35 -3.56 6.30
N ASP A 169 14.24 -4.06 7.53
CA ASP A 169 15.40 -4.44 8.35
C ASP A 169 16.22 -5.56 7.67
N GLN A 170 15.56 -6.58 7.11
CA GLN A 170 16.25 -7.62 6.31
C GLN A 170 16.95 -7.02 5.09
N TRP A 171 16.31 -6.05 4.44
CA TRP A 171 16.82 -5.39 3.26
C TRP A 171 18.06 -4.53 3.56
N PHE A 172 18.08 -3.81 4.68
CA PHE A 172 19.24 -3.03 5.12
C PHE A 172 20.42 -3.89 5.60
N GLU A 173 20.20 -5.17 5.91
CA GLU A 173 21.28 -6.10 6.25
C GLU A 173 22.02 -6.67 5.01
N PHE A 174 21.56 -6.37 3.78
CA PHE A 174 22.25 -6.80 2.55
C PHE A 174 23.52 -5.95 2.31
N PRO A 175 24.72 -6.56 2.27
CA PRO A 175 25.98 -5.83 2.09
C PRO A 175 26.15 -5.19 0.71
N ASP A 176 25.35 -5.59 -0.28
CA ASP A 176 25.52 -5.22 -1.69
C ASP A 176 25.39 -3.70 -1.94
N TYR A 177 24.78 -2.97 -1.00
CA TYR A 177 24.60 -1.51 -1.08
C TYR A 177 25.57 -0.70 -0.22
N ASP A 178 26.50 -1.34 0.49
CA ASP A 178 27.45 -0.66 1.38
C ASP A 178 28.28 0.38 0.63
N ASP A 179 28.81 0.03 -0.54
CA ASP A 179 29.63 0.93 -1.34
C ASP A 179 28.87 2.21 -1.75
N ILE A 180 27.59 2.06 -2.11
CA ILE A 180 26.69 3.18 -2.46
C ILE A 180 26.42 4.06 -1.24
N TRP A 181 26.23 3.47 -0.06
CA TRP A 181 26.07 4.20 1.19
C TRP A 181 27.33 4.99 1.56
N PHE A 182 28.51 4.38 1.44
CA PHE A 182 29.78 5.00 1.83
C PHE A 182 30.20 6.14 0.93
N ASN A 183 29.96 6.03 -0.38
CA ASN A 183 30.35 7.05 -1.35
C ASN A 183 29.25 8.07 -1.68
N GLY A 184 28.03 7.88 -1.18
CA GLY A 184 26.91 8.79 -1.43
C GLY A 184 26.35 8.75 -2.85
N GLY A 185 26.62 7.69 -3.62
CA GLY A 185 26.19 7.56 -5.01
C GLY A 185 26.99 8.43 -5.99
N ASP A 186 28.25 8.76 -5.66
CA ASP A 186 29.10 9.65 -6.48
C ASP A 186 29.61 9.00 -7.78
N ASP A 187 29.40 7.69 -7.98
CA ASP A 187 29.91 6.94 -9.14
C ASP A 187 29.15 7.19 -10.45
N GLY A 188 27.99 7.84 -10.41
CA GLY A 188 27.22 8.16 -11.61
C GLY A 188 25.75 8.45 -11.34
N PRO A 189 24.96 8.74 -12.40
CA PRO A 189 23.52 8.99 -12.29
C PRO A 189 22.76 7.86 -11.59
N ILE A 190 23.02 6.60 -11.96
CA ILE A 190 22.35 5.43 -11.40
C ILE A 190 22.71 5.26 -9.92
N ALA A 191 24.00 5.29 -9.57
CA ALA A 191 24.45 5.19 -8.17
C ALA A 191 23.84 6.29 -7.29
N ARG A 192 23.73 7.53 -7.81
CA ARG A 192 23.07 8.64 -7.12
C ARG A 192 21.58 8.39 -6.88
N GLU A 193 20.89 7.80 -7.86
CA GLU A 193 19.48 7.48 -7.74
C GLU A 193 19.25 6.29 -6.79
N MET A 194 20.11 5.28 -6.81
CA MET A 194 20.14 4.21 -5.80
C MET A 194 20.30 4.81 -4.40
N TYR A 195 21.27 5.71 -4.20
CA TYR A 195 21.47 6.41 -2.93
C TYR A 195 20.24 7.24 -2.51
N ARG A 196 19.53 7.88 -3.45
CA ARG A 196 18.27 8.58 -3.15
C ARG A 196 17.21 7.61 -2.62
N MET A 197 16.98 6.49 -3.31
CA MET A 197 16.00 5.48 -2.90
C MET A 197 16.33 4.91 -1.52
N LEU A 198 17.59 4.54 -1.30
CA LEU A 198 18.13 4.10 -0.03
C LEU A 198 17.85 5.08 1.12
N ARG A 199 18.09 6.37 0.89
CA ARG A 199 17.82 7.42 1.89
C ARG A 199 16.33 7.60 2.18
N LEU A 200 15.48 7.49 1.17
CA LEU A 200 14.03 7.56 1.37
C LEU A 200 13.53 6.36 2.16
N LEU A 201 13.98 5.15 1.85
CA LEU A 201 13.65 3.96 2.65
C LEU A 201 14.13 4.11 4.10
N ASN A 202 15.32 4.66 4.33
CA ASN A 202 15.78 4.88 5.71
C ASN A 202 14.90 5.89 6.46
N GLN A 203 14.46 6.97 5.79
CA GLN A 203 13.50 7.91 6.39
C GLN A 203 12.15 7.26 6.66
N ASP A 204 11.72 6.38 5.77
CA ASP A 204 10.48 5.65 5.90
C ASP A 204 10.51 4.67 7.08
N ASP A 205 11.62 3.95 7.24
CA ASP A 205 11.88 3.06 8.37
C ASP A 205 11.83 3.82 9.71
N GLU A 206 12.53 4.96 9.82
CA GLU A 206 12.49 5.79 11.02
C GLU A 206 11.06 6.26 11.36
N GLN A 207 10.30 6.65 10.34
CA GLN A 207 8.90 7.10 10.51
C GLN A 207 8.00 5.93 10.90
N LEU A 208 8.15 4.76 10.29
CA LEU A 208 7.41 3.55 10.63
C LEU A 208 7.77 3.06 12.04
N LYS A 209 9.02 3.15 12.49
CA LYS A 209 9.44 2.87 13.88
C LYS A 209 8.80 3.84 14.87
N SER A 210 8.59 5.10 14.49
CA SER A 210 7.79 6.03 15.31
C SER A 210 6.32 5.61 15.36
N LEU A 211 5.73 5.34 14.19
CA LEU A 211 4.34 4.94 14.07
C LEU A 211 4.05 3.63 14.82
N GLU A 212 4.95 2.66 14.77
CA GLU A 212 4.87 1.39 15.50
C GLU A 212 4.75 1.63 17.01
N ARG A 213 5.59 2.52 17.56
CA ARG A 213 5.55 2.88 18.99
C ARG A 213 4.24 3.56 19.35
N GLU A 214 3.79 4.51 18.53
CA GLU A 214 2.51 5.21 18.73
C GLU A 214 1.32 4.24 18.68
N MET A 215 1.29 3.33 17.70
CA MET A 215 0.26 2.31 17.60
C MET A 215 0.31 1.34 18.78
N ARG A 216 1.51 0.95 19.23
CA ARG A 216 1.70 0.07 20.38
C ARG A 216 1.20 0.69 21.69
N GLU A 217 1.35 2.00 21.85
CA GLU A 217 0.84 2.74 23.01
C GLU A 217 -0.67 3.00 22.93
N ALA A 218 -1.19 3.28 21.74
CA ALA A 218 -2.61 3.57 21.52
C ALA A 218 -3.50 2.32 21.53
N ARG A 219 -2.97 1.16 21.13
CA ARG A 219 -3.76 -0.08 21.01
C ARG A 219 -4.15 -0.63 22.38
N GLY A 220 -5.38 -1.13 22.47
CA GLY A 220 -5.87 -1.81 23.67
C GLY A 220 -5.18 -3.16 23.87
N LYS A 221 -4.85 -3.52 25.11
CA LYS A 221 -4.34 -4.86 25.43
C LYS A 221 -5.31 -5.92 24.90
N GLN A 222 -4.78 -7.03 24.40
CA GLN A 222 -5.62 -8.14 23.97
C GLN A 222 -6.50 -8.61 25.14
N LYS A 223 -7.80 -8.74 24.87
CA LYS A 223 -8.76 -9.21 25.87
C LYS A 223 -8.53 -10.70 26.12
N MET A 224 -8.16 -11.02 27.36
CA MET A 224 -8.18 -12.37 27.88
C MET A 224 -9.55 -12.66 28.48
N ILE A 225 -10.04 -13.87 28.27
CA ILE A 225 -11.29 -14.37 28.81
C ILE A 225 -10.94 -15.59 29.66
N TYR A 226 -11.35 -15.57 30.91
CA TYR A 226 -11.13 -16.64 31.86
C TYR A 226 -12.41 -17.47 31.95
N SER A 227 -12.30 -18.76 31.66
CA SER A 227 -13.45 -19.64 31.55
C SER A 227 -13.30 -20.87 32.46
N ILE A 228 -14.42 -21.36 32.97
CA ILE A 228 -14.52 -22.62 33.71
C ILE A 228 -15.51 -23.53 32.99
N GLU A 229 -15.02 -24.68 32.56
CA GLU A 229 -15.82 -25.78 32.02
C GLU A 229 -16.21 -26.72 33.17
N VAL A 230 -17.51 -26.99 33.33
CA VAL A 230 -18.01 -27.97 34.31
C VAL A 230 -18.12 -29.34 33.63
N LEU A 231 -17.35 -30.30 34.11
CA LEU A 231 -17.30 -31.64 33.53
C LEU A 231 -18.51 -32.46 34.04
N ASN A 232 -19.22 -33.15 33.14
CA ASN A 232 -20.36 -34.04 33.45
C ASN A 232 -21.64 -33.35 34.01
N LEU A 233 -22.10 -32.25 33.40
CA LEU A 233 -23.37 -31.57 33.73
C LEU A 233 -24.63 -32.45 33.68
N GLU A 234 -24.61 -33.58 32.97
CA GLU A 234 -25.80 -34.39 32.70
C GLU A 234 -26.18 -35.39 33.81
N GLY A 235 -25.34 -35.56 34.84
CA GLY A 235 -25.50 -36.56 35.92
C GLY A 235 -25.75 -35.98 37.33
N GLN A 236 -25.05 -36.51 38.35
CA GLN A 236 -25.16 -36.19 39.80
C GLN A 236 -25.16 -34.68 40.13
N LEU A 237 -24.66 -33.84 39.22
CA LEU A 237 -24.63 -32.39 39.34
C LEU A 237 -26.02 -31.74 39.28
N LYS A 238 -26.99 -32.35 38.58
CA LYS A 238 -28.38 -31.87 38.54
C LYS A 238 -29.10 -31.93 39.88
N GLU A 239 -28.60 -32.72 40.83
CA GLU A 239 -29.19 -32.85 42.17
C GLU A 239 -28.39 -32.11 43.25
N ASN A 240 -27.20 -31.56 42.92
CA ASN A 240 -26.36 -30.84 43.87
C ASN A 240 -26.92 -29.43 44.14
N ARG A 241 -27.55 -29.27 45.31
CA ARG A 241 -28.16 -27.99 45.73
C ARG A 241 -27.17 -26.83 45.78
N ALA A 242 -25.92 -27.08 46.20
CA ALA A 242 -24.89 -26.04 46.27
C ALA A 242 -24.49 -25.58 44.87
N PHE A 243 -24.35 -26.51 43.92
CA PHE A 243 -24.11 -26.16 42.51
C PHE A 243 -25.26 -25.36 41.90
N HIS A 244 -26.53 -25.70 42.19
CA HIS A 244 -27.68 -24.90 41.74
C HIS A 244 -27.65 -23.46 42.26
N CYS A 245 -27.22 -23.26 43.51
CA CYS A 245 -27.03 -21.92 44.07
C CYS A 245 -25.91 -21.16 43.33
N PHE A 246 -24.76 -21.81 43.10
CA PHE A 246 -23.66 -21.26 42.31
C PHE A 246 -24.12 -20.87 40.89
N PHE A 247 -24.80 -21.78 40.20
CA PHE A 247 -25.29 -21.59 38.84
C PHE A 247 -26.23 -20.39 38.76
N ARG A 248 -27.24 -20.31 39.63
CA ARG A 248 -28.19 -19.19 39.63
C ARG A 248 -27.53 -17.85 39.93
N LYS A 249 -26.56 -17.82 40.85
CA LYS A 249 -25.78 -16.62 41.20
C LYS A 249 -24.96 -16.12 40.01
N ASN A 250 -24.41 -17.03 39.20
CA ASN A 250 -23.48 -16.72 38.12
C ASN A 250 -24.06 -16.90 36.70
N ILE A 251 -25.37 -17.10 36.57
CA ILE A 251 -26.04 -17.45 35.30
C ILE A 251 -25.78 -16.44 34.17
N LYS A 252 -25.59 -15.16 34.50
CA LYS A 252 -25.29 -14.10 33.52
C LYS A 252 -23.92 -14.26 32.84
N TYR A 253 -23.05 -15.11 33.38
CA TYR A 253 -21.73 -15.42 32.85
C TYR A 253 -21.69 -16.80 32.17
N PHE A 254 -22.80 -17.54 32.19
CA PHE A 254 -22.88 -18.88 31.64
C PHE A 254 -23.20 -18.85 30.15
N ASP A 255 -22.36 -19.51 29.35
CA ASP A 255 -22.59 -19.79 27.94
C ASP A 255 -23.24 -21.17 27.82
N GLU A 256 -24.52 -21.21 27.42
CA GLU A 256 -25.28 -22.44 27.27
C GLU A 256 -24.76 -23.34 26.15
N ILE A 257 -24.18 -22.77 25.09
CA ILE A 257 -23.68 -23.53 23.93
C ILE A 257 -22.38 -24.24 24.31
N ARG A 258 -21.51 -23.54 25.04
CA ARG A 258 -20.19 -24.05 25.44
C ARG A 258 -20.22 -24.80 26.77
N HIS A 259 -21.30 -24.66 27.54
CA HIS A 259 -21.43 -25.15 28.91
C HIS A 259 -20.32 -24.62 29.84
N MET A 260 -19.99 -23.34 29.71
CA MET A 260 -18.88 -22.70 30.44
C MET A 260 -19.34 -21.42 31.14
N PHE A 261 -18.70 -21.10 32.27
CA PHE A 261 -18.76 -19.77 32.86
C PHE A 261 -17.55 -18.95 32.41
N SER A 262 -17.77 -17.76 31.87
CA SER A 262 -16.70 -16.92 31.31
C SER A 262 -16.73 -15.49 31.84
N THR A 263 -15.56 -14.91 32.07
CA THR A 263 -15.42 -13.52 32.54
C THR A 263 -14.11 -12.88 32.06
N GLU A 264 -14.07 -11.55 31.95
CA GLU A 264 -12.83 -10.79 31.75
C GLU A 264 -12.14 -10.48 33.11
N ASP A 265 -12.79 -10.76 34.24
CA ASP A 265 -12.28 -10.52 35.60
C ASP A 265 -11.63 -11.77 36.20
N VAL A 266 -10.29 -11.73 36.31
CA VAL A 266 -9.48 -12.82 36.86
C VAL A 266 -9.81 -13.15 38.32
N TRP A 267 -10.24 -12.18 39.13
CA TRP A 267 -10.56 -12.41 40.54
C TRP A 267 -11.87 -13.14 40.70
N LEU A 268 -12.87 -12.74 39.90
CA LEU A 268 -14.15 -13.43 39.85
C LEU A 268 -13.98 -14.89 39.38
N TRP A 269 -13.15 -15.12 38.37
CA TRP A 269 -12.81 -16.46 37.91
C TRP A 269 -12.13 -17.29 39.01
N HIS A 270 -11.19 -16.70 39.75
CA HIS A 270 -10.52 -17.36 40.86
C HIS A 270 -11.48 -17.70 42.01
N ASP A 271 -12.42 -16.81 42.32
CA ASP A 271 -13.46 -17.05 43.32
C ASP A 271 -14.40 -18.17 42.90
N TRP A 272 -14.78 -18.23 41.61
CA TRP A 272 -15.53 -19.36 41.07
C TRP A 272 -14.76 -20.66 41.19
N GLY A 273 -13.46 -20.67 40.88
CA GLY A 273 -12.62 -21.85 41.02
C GLY A 273 -12.60 -22.39 42.45
N LYS A 274 -12.44 -21.51 43.44
CA LYS A 274 -12.52 -21.89 44.87
C LYS A 274 -13.88 -22.45 45.25
N GLU A 275 -14.96 -21.76 44.89
CA GLU A 275 -16.33 -22.18 45.21
C GLU A 275 -16.64 -23.54 44.55
N LEU A 276 -16.22 -23.74 43.29
CA LEU A 276 -16.40 -24.99 42.58
C LEU A 276 -15.52 -26.13 43.08
N GLU A 277 -14.30 -25.90 43.55
CA GLU A 277 -13.47 -26.94 44.17
C GLU A 277 -14.10 -27.47 45.46
N GLU A 278 -14.77 -26.61 46.24
CA GLU A 278 -15.51 -27.04 47.44
C GLU A 278 -16.78 -27.82 47.09
N ILE A 279 -17.50 -27.40 46.03
CA ILE A 279 -18.78 -28.00 45.64
C ILE A 279 -18.57 -29.29 44.84
N LEU A 280 -17.61 -29.28 43.90
CA LEU A 280 -17.34 -30.25 42.85
C LEU A 280 -15.82 -30.53 42.68
N PRO A 281 -15.15 -31.14 43.68
CA PRO A 281 -13.70 -31.38 43.61
C PRO A 281 -13.31 -32.17 42.37
N GLY A 282 -12.41 -31.61 41.55
CA GLY A 282 -11.90 -32.26 40.34
C GLY A 282 -12.90 -32.47 39.19
N ALA A 283 -14.12 -31.91 39.27
CA ALA A 283 -15.13 -32.00 38.20
C ALA A 283 -15.30 -30.69 37.40
N TYR A 284 -14.24 -29.89 37.32
CA TYR A 284 -14.19 -28.71 36.45
C TYR A 284 -12.78 -28.52 35.87
N ARG A 285 -12.70 -27.82 34.75
CA ARG A 285 -11.44 -27.42 34.11
C ARG A 285 -11.40 -25.90 33.95
N SER A 286 -10.27 -25.33 34.36
CA SER A 286 -9.96 -23.91 34.18
C SER A 286 -9.29 -23.69 32.82
N ILE A 287 -9.79 -22.73 32.05
CA ILE A 287 -9.36 -22.47 30.67
C ILE A 287 -9.09 -20.96 30.51
N ASN A 288 -7.92 -20.64 29.96
CA ASN A 288 -7.59 -19.28 29.53
C ASN A 288 -7.83 -19.16 28.03
N GLU A 289 -8.57 -18.14 27.64
CA GLU A 289 -8.98 -17.89 26.26
C GLU A 289 -8.59 -16.50 25.80
N PHE A 290 -8.41 -16.34 24.50
CA PHE A 290 -8.11 -15.07 23.87
C PHE A 290 -9.22 -14.67 22.92
N ARG A 291 -9.50 -13.38 22.83
CA ARG A 291 -10.32 -12.82 21.76
C ARG A 291 -9.43 -12.42 20.59
N CYS A 292 -9.69 -12.99 19.40
CA CYS A 292 -9.01 -12.64 18.17
C CYS A 292 -9.28 -11.15 17.87
N PRO A 293 -8.25 -10.32 17.65
CA PRO A 293 -8.45 -8.90 17.39
C PRO A 293 -9.16 -8.63 16.05
N SER A 294 -8.96 -9.51 15.06
CA SER A 294 -9.52 -9.33 13.71
C SER A 294 -10.99 -9.74 13.61
N CYS A 295 -11.34 -10.97 14.03
CA CYS A 295 -12.70 -11.51 13.87
C CYS A 295 -13.51 -11.58 15.17
N GLY A 296 -12.90 -11.29 16.32
CA GLY A 296 -13.56 -11.38 17.63
C GLY A 296 -13.82 -12.80 18.13
N ARG A 297 -13.41 -13.85 17.40
CA ARG A 297 -13.55 -15.25 17.84
C ARG A 297 -12.81 -15.47 19.16
N ILE A 298 -13.41 -16.24 20.05
CA ILE A 298 -12.84 -16.63 21.34
C ILE A 298 -12.39 -18.08 21.25
N GLY A 299 -11.22 -18.39 21.78
CA GLY A 299 -10.82 -19.78 21.98
C GLY A 299 -9.58 -19.93 22.84
N GLU A 300 -9.24 -21.19 23.11
CA GLU A 300 -8.11 -21.59 23.93
C GLU A 300 -6.78 -21.10 23.36
N ASP A 301 -5.82 -20.86 24.27
CA ASP A 301 -4.47 -20.42 23.93
C ASP A 301 -3.80 -21.27 22.83
N ASN A 302 -3.91 -22.60 22.93
CA ASN A 302 -3.29 -23.54 22.00
C ASN A 302 -3.94 -23.58 20.60
N ARG A 303 -5.01 -22.82 20.35
CA ARG A 303 -5.67 -22.69 19.04
C ARG A 303 -5.44 -21.32 18.40
N PHE A 304 -4.56 -20.53 19.01
CA PHE A 304 -4.24 -19.20 18.55
C PHE A 304 -2.74 -19.08 18.35
N GLU A 305 -2.37 -18.41 17.26
CA GLU A 305 -0.98 -18.18 16.89
C GLU A 305 -0.61 -16.72 17.08
N ARG A 306 0.65 -16.47 17.43
CA ARG A 306 1.14 -15.13 17.75
C ARG A 306 1.90 -14.53 16.57
N LEU A 307 1.50 -13.34 16.14
CA LEU A 307 2.16 -12.61 15.04
C LEU A 307 3.15 -11.54 15.56
N GLU A 308 3.85 -10.88 14.64
CA GLU A 308 4.91 -9.87 14.93
C GLU A 308 4.42 -8.69 15.77
N ASP A 309 3.14 -8.36 15.68
CA ASP A 309 2.52 -7.33 16.50
C ASP A 309 2.29 -7.79 17.95
N ASN A 310 2.63 -9.02 18.31
CA ASN A 310 2.45 -9.64 19.62
C ASN A 310 1.00 -10.00 20.00
N TYR A 311 0.00 -9.85 19.13
CA TYR A 311 -1.34 -10.37 19.36
C TYR A 311 -1.45 -11.85 18.99
N LYS A 312 -2.42 -12.52 19.61
CA LYS A 312 -2.85 -13.89 19.28
C LYS A 312 -4.04 -13.86 18.33
N TYR A 313 -3.93 -14.53 17.20
CA TYR A 313 -4.96 -14.64 16.17
C TYR A 313 -5.50 -16.06 16.12
N CYS A 314 -6.80 -16.23 15.87
CA CYS A 314 -7.32 -17.57 15.63
C CYS A 314 -6.75 -18.12 14.32
N GLU A 315 -6.64 -19.44 14.21
CA GLU A 315 -6.10 -20.17 13.03
C GLU A 315 -6.55 -19.60 11.68
N GLU A 316 -7.86 -19.41 11.46
CA GLU A 316 -8.38 -18.83 10.19
C GLU A 316 -7.86 -17.42 9.91
N CYS A 317 -7.77 -16.56 10.92
CA CYS A 317 -7.26 -15.20 10.74
C CYS A 317 -5.75 -15.20 10.61
N TYR A 318 -5.07 -16.12 11.31
CA TYR A 318 -3.64 -16.32 11.16
C TYR A 318 -3.32 -16.71 9.72
N GLU A 319 -3.96 -17.74 9.14
CA GLU A 319 -3.75 -18.16 7.76
C GLU A 319 -4.09 -17.09 6.72
N MET A 320 -5.11 -16.26 6.97
CA MET A 320 -5.45 -15.16 6.05
C MET A 320 -4.46 -13.99 6.12
N LEU A 321 -3.89 -13.76 7.30
CA LEU A 321 -2.92 -12.69 7.50
C LEU A 321 -1.52 -13.17 7.13
N ASP A 322 -1.15 -14.40 7.44
CA ASP A 322 0.14 -15.04 7.15
C ASP A 322 0.13 -15.59 5.72
N ILE A 323 0.71 -14.84 4.78
CA ILE A 323 1.01 -15.32 3.41
C ILE A 323 2.37 -16.01 3.44
#